data_AF-A0AA88GQS7-F1
#
_entry.id   AF-A0AA88GQS7-F1
#
_cell.length_a   1.000
_cell.length_b   1.000
_cell.length_c   1.000
_cell.angle_alpha   90.00
_cell.angle_beta   90.00
_cell.angle_gamma   90.00
#
_symmetry.space_group_name_H-M   'P 1'
#
loop_
_entity.id
_entity.type
_entity.pdbx_description
1 polymer ?
#
loop_
_entity_poly.entity_id
_entity_poly.type
_entity_poly.pdbx_seq_one_letter_code
_entity_poly.pdbx_strand_id
1 'polypeptide(L)'
;MISKFFGSPVSSDDSSSSGGNVGHGEPSSSSFSPTAASVRSEMNNSLIQVACNCQNILIAGCGGGFDVYSGLPLYFDLKAMNKNVYLANLAFTDLSRMDNKTESILLPSYSSKKVLYAVHADSNNHDLVYFPEKYLCEFLKQNSFDENPIVYTFDRSTGVVGITEGYEIIIQRHGIDLLILVDGGNDSLMRGNEEQLGSPHEDCMSIAGVYAISENVLPMDKRIMTCIGFGVDHFHGVHSSLFFENTSSIISQYDGGFKGAFSVLKEWNCFVLFKQACDYAFKKMPHNASIVSSSIIAAIEGHYGNYHPPEIKDRVKYSTLYINPMMGMYWVYSVKAIANQLMYLSFIKDSQSMMEVADGLRKYRNSLKTFRKPSPFPH
;
A
#
# COMPACT_ATOMS: atom_id res chain seq x y z
N MET A 1 -11.56 16.45 14.66
CA MET A 1 -10.99 17.58 15.42
C MET A 1 -9.83 18.14 14.59
N ILE A 2 -10.20 18.86 13.53
CA ILE A 2 -9.30 19.41 12.50
C ILE A 2 -9.25 20.91 12.73
N SER A 3 -8.07 21.47 12.99
CA SER A 3 -7.64 22.77 12.45
C SER A 3 -6.32 23.21 13.06
N LYS A 4 -5.58 23.97 12.25
CA LYS A 4 -4.47 24.88 12.57
C LYS A 4 -3.11 24.23 12.74
N PHE A 5 -2.22 24.49 11.78
CA PHE A 5 -0.99 25.25 12.03
C PHE A 5 -0.54 25.92 10.71
N PHE A 6 -0.97 27.17 10.52
CA PHE A 6 -0.27 28.14 9.69
C PHE A 6 0.46 29.09 10.64
N GLY A 7 1.75 29.31 10.41
CA GLY A 7 2.58 30.26 11.15
C GLY A 7 3.68 30.80 10.25
N SER A 8 3.59 32.09 9.93
CA SER A 8 4.50 32.90 9.12
C SER A 8 5.88 33.10 9.80
N PRO A 9 6.88 33.65 9.08
CA PRO A 9 8.30 33.49 9.40
C PRO A 9 8.82 34.55 10.38
N VAL A 10 9.88 34.18 11.12
CA VAL A 10 10.70 35.10 11.92
C VAL A 10 12.07 35.23 11.26
N SER A 11 12.47 36.48 11.08
CA SER A 11 13.77 36.98 10.63
C SER A 11 14.82 36.94 11.74
N SER A 12 16.08 36.61 11.41
CA SER A 12 17.25 37.45 11.76
C SER A 12 18.56 36.90 11.16
N ASP A 13 19.15 37.74 10.32
CA ASP A 13 20.54 38.09 10.05
C ASP A 13 21.74 37.26 10.56
N ASP A 14 22.69 37.13 9.62
CA ASP A 14 24.15 37.30 9.70
C ASP A 14 25.00 36.46 10.66
N SER A 15 25.89 35.65 10.06
CA SER A 15 27.33 35.96 10.10
C SER A 15 28.14 35.07 9.14
N SER A 16 29.02 35.73 8.40
CA SER A 16 30.00 35.18 7.47
C SER A 16 31.38 35.12 8.13
N SER A 17 32.18 34.11 7.80
CA SER A 17 33.67 34.06 7.72
C SER A 17 34.11 32.59 7.82
N SER A 18 34.48 31.96 6.71
CA SER A 18 35.80 31.93 6.05
C SER A 18 36.81 30.97 6.69
N GLY A 19 37.26 29.99 5.91
CA GLY A 19 38.59 29.38 6.08
C GLY A 19 38.63 27.86 5.93
N GLY A 20 39.47 27.38 5.00
CA GLY A 20 40.09 26.04 5.11
C GLY A 20 39.87 25.09 3.94
N ASN A 21 40.57 25.32 2.84
CA ASN A 21 40.72 24.40 1.73
C ASN A 21 41.85 23.40 2.06
N VAL A 22 41.57 22.09 2.13
CA VAL A 22 42.59 21.03 2.04
C VAL A 22 41.96 19.83 1.31
N GLY A 23 42.44 19.57 0.10
CA GLY A 23 42.02 18.43 -0.70
C GLY A 23 42.69 17.13 -0.25
N HIS A 24 41.97 16.02 -0.41
CA HIS A 24 42.56 14.70 -0.59
C HIS A 24 41.59 13.77 -1.33
N GLY A 25 42.04 13.32 -2.52
CA GLY A 25 41.89 11.97 -3.05
C GLY A 25 40.49 11.39 -3.22
N GLU A 26 39.98 11.44 -4.45
CA GLU A 26 39.04 10.44 -4.96
C GLU A 26 39.64 9.03 -4.89
N PRO A 27 38.83 8.01 -4.54
CA PRO A 27 38.95 6.70 -5.13
C PRO A 27 37.84 6.51 -6.15
N SER A 28 38.26 6.37 -7.40
CA SER A 28 37.50 5.74 -8.46
C SER A 28 37.29 4.24 -8.18
N SER A 29 36.31 3.65 -8.88
CA SER A 29 35.87 2.25 -8.88
C SER A 29 34.87 1.88 -7.76
N SER A 30 33.71 1.28 -8.02
CA SER A 30 33.29 0.44 -9.15
C SER A 30 31.80 0.62 -9.42
N SER A 31 31.46 0.83 -10.69
CA SER A 31 30.09 0.69 -11.18
C SER A 31 29.70 -0.79 -11.12
N PHE A 32 28.97 -1.19 -10.08
CA PHE A 32 28.20 -2.43 -10.13
C PHE A 32 27.04 -2.22 -11.11
N SER A 33 27.25 -2.62 -12.35
CA SER A 33 26.15 -2.98 -13.24
C SER A 33 25.63 -4.34 -12.74
N PRO A 34 24.38 -4.44 -12.26
CA PRO A 34 23.77 -5.75 -12.10
C PRO A 34 23.49 -6.25 -13.51
N THR A 35 24.45 -7.00 -14.05
CA THR A 35 24.14 -7.91 -15.15
C THR A 35 23.03 -8.83 -14.68
N ALA A 36 22.02 -9.03 -15.54
CA ALA A 36 20.86 -9.88 -15.31
C ALA A 36 21.29 -11.35 -15.08
N ALA A 37 21.86 -11.64 -13.92
CA ALA A 37 21.82 -12.97 -13.35
C ALA A 37 20.34 -13.30 -13.18
N SER A 38 19.91 -14.45 -13.67
CA SER A 38 18.53 -14.91 -13.53
C SER A 38 18.19 -15.01 -12.03
N VAL A 39 17.64 -13.95 -11.46
CA VAL A 39 17.12 -13.94 -10.10
C VAL A 39 16.02 -14.99 -10.08
N ARG A 40 16.20 -16.04 -9.28
CA ARG A 40 15.16 -17.05 -9.06
C ARG A 40 14.29 -16.55 -7.91
N SER A 41 12.99 -16.85 -7.95
CA SER A 41 12.09 -16.57 -6.83
C SER A 41 12.64 -17.15 -5.53
N GLU A 42 12.60 -16.33 -4.49
CA GLU A 42 13.04 -16.63 -3.14
C GLU A 42 11.85 -17.05 -2.26
N MET A 43 10.63 -16.74 -2.70
CA MET A 43 9.39 -17.09 -2.01
C MET A 43 8.87 -18.48 -2.43
N ASN A 44 8.72 -19.39 -1.46
CA ASN A 44 7.99 -20.65 -1.66
C ASN A 44 6.84 -20.74 -0.65
N ASN A 45 5.73 -20.06 -0.95
CA ASN A 45 4.57 -19.93 -0.07
C ASN A 45 3.25 -20.09 -0.85
N SER A 46 2.13 -20.04 -0.12
CA SER A 46 0.79 -20.23 -0.69
C SER A 46 0.36 -19.15 -1.69
N LEU A 47 0.86 -17.91 -1.57
CA LEU A 47 0.60 -16.87 -2.56
C LEU A 47 1.29 -17.21 -3.89
N ILE A 48 2.53 -17.70 -3.83
CA ILE A 48 3.26 -18.17 -5.01
C ILE A 48 2.58 -19.39 -5.65
N GLN A 49 1.98 -20.27 -4.85
CA GLN A 49 1.14 -21.36 -5.37
C GLN A 49 -0.11 -20.85 -6.10
N VAL A 50 -0.75 -19.78 -5.62
CA VAL A 50 -1.86 -19.14 -6.35
C VAL A 50 -1.36 -18.51 -7.65
N ALA A 51 -0.19 -17.84 -7.60
CA ALA A 51 0.39 -17.13 -8.74
C ALA A 51 1.07 -18.03 -9.78
N CYS A 52 1.37 -19.29 -9.46
CA CYS A 52 2.20 -20.14 -10.33
C CYS A 52 1.62 -20.31 -11.74
N ASN A 53 0.29 -20.43 -11.85
CA ASN A 53 -0.46 -20.62 -13.09
C ASN A 53 -1.02 -19.31 -13.68
N CYS A 54 -0.67 -18.16 -13.13
CA CYS A 54 -1.06 -16.84 -13.61
C CYS A 54 0.14 -16.16 -14.28
N GLN A 55 -0.07 -15.34 -15.30
CA GLN A 55 1.00 -14.67 -16.05
C GLN A 55 0.96 -13.14 -15.91
N ASN A 56 -0.23 -12.55 -15.84
CA ASN A 56 -0.43 -11.10 -15.82
C ASN A 56 -1.05 -10.72 -14.48
N ILE A 57 -0.23 -10.21 -13.58
CA ILE A 57 -0.58 -10.02 -12.16
C ILE A 57 -0.69 -8.55 -11.87
N LEU A 58 -1.83 -8.11 -11.33
CA LEU A 58 -2.00 -6.76 -10.80
C LEU A 58 -1.76 -6.77 -9.29
N ILE A 59 -0.80 -5.97 -8.82
CA ILE A 59 -0.61 -5.66 -7.41
C ILE A 59 -1.15 -4.27 -7.17
N ALA A 60 -2.05 -4.11 -6.21
CA ALA A 60 -2.67 -2.84 -5.91
C ALA A 60 -2.63 -2.52 -4.41
N GLY A 61 -2.25 -1.29 -4.05
CA GLY A 61 -2.33 -0.83 -2.67
C GLY A 61 -3.78 -0.72 -2.19
N CYS A 62 -4.05 -1.16 -0.96
CA CYS A 62 -5.41 -1.28 -0.42
C CYS A 62 -5.90 0.05 0.19
N GLY A 63 -5.11 0.65 1.09
CA GLY A 63 -5.41 1.88 1.83
C GLY A 63 -4.87 3.16 1.15
N GLY A 64 -4.08 3.01 0.09
CA GLY A 64 -3.52 4.11 -0.69
C GLY A 64 -2.18 4.63 -0.19
N GLY A 65 -1.71 5.73 -0.78
CA GLY A 65 -0.42 6.32 -0.40
C GLY A 65 0.77 5.38 -0.63
N PHE A 66 1.40 4.89 0.44
CA PHE A 66 2.54 3.97 0.33
C PHE A 66 2.17 2.48 0.31
N ASP A 67 0.89 2.12 0.32
CA ASP A 67 0.47 0.71 0.31
C ASP A 67 0.95 -0.07 -0.92
N VAL A 68 1.04 0.58 -2.08
CA VAL A 68 1.66 -0.03 -3.26
C VAL A 68 3.12 -0.44 -3.01
N TYR A 69 3.85 0.29 -2.15
CA TYR A 69 5.22 -0.08 -1.74
C TYR A 69 5.24 -1.33 -0.88
N SER A 70 4.22 -1.54 -0.04
CA SER A 70 4.04 -2.76 0.74
C SER A 70 3.88 -3.98 -0.15
N GLY A 71 3.55 -3.82 -1.44
CA GLY A 71 3.52 -4.90 -2.44
C GLY A 71 4.85 -5.16 -3.16
N LEU A 72 5.89 -4.35 -2.94
CA LEU A 72 7.13 -4.45 -3.74
C LEU A 72 7.95 -5.72 -3.51
N PRO A 73 8.04 -6.30 -2.29
CA PRO A 73 8.64 -7.62 -2.15
C PRO A 73 7.99 -8.66 -3.07
N LEU A 74 6.65 -8.63 -3.20
CA LEU A 74 5.91 -9.49 -4.14
C LEU A 74 6.20 -9.13 -5.60
N TYR A 75 6.21 -7.83 -5.93
CA TYR A 75 6.51 -7.34 -7.29
C TYR A 75 7.86 -7.88 -7.78
N PHE A 76 8.93 -7.71 -7.00
CA PHE A 76 10.27 -8.13 -7.41
C PHE A 76 10.39 -9.65 -7.52
N ASP A 77 9.80 -10.40 -6.58
CA ASP A 77 9.83 -11.86 -6.63
C ASP A 77 9.04 -12.42 -7.83
N LEU A 78 7.85 -11.88 -8.12
CA LEU A 78 7.04 -12.27 -9.28
C LEU A 78 7.72 -11.88 -10.62
N LYS A 79 8.40 -10.72 -10.68
CA LYS A 79 9.22 -10.36 -11.85
C LYS A 79 10.38 -11.33 -12.05
N ALA A 80 11.03 -11.77 -10.97
CA ALA A 80 12.06 -12.82 -11.01
C ALA A 80 11.51 -14.18 -11.51
N MET A 81 10.20 -14.44 -11.35
CA MET A 81 9.50 -15.58 -11.96
C MET A 81 9.09 -15.37 -13.43
N ASN A 82 9.53 -14.29 -14.08
CA ASN A 82 9.13 -13.90 -15.44
C ASN A 82 7.60 -13.67 -15.59
N LYS A 83 6.94 -13.20 -14.54
CA LYS A 83 5.55 -12.74 -14.62
C LYS A 83 5.49 -11.30 -15.13
N ASN A 84 4.40 -10.95 -15.80
CA ASN A 84 4.07 -9.57 -16.11
C ASN A 84 3.36 -8.98 -14.89
N VAL A 85 3.99 -8.01 -14.23
CA VAL A 85 3.45 -7.43 -12.99
C VAL A 85 3.10 -5.97 -13.22
N TYR A 86 1.85 -5.64 -12.97
CA TYR A 86 1.26 -4.32 -13.09
C TYR A 86 0.97 -3.76 -11.71
N LEU A 87 0.97 -2.43 -11.59
CA LEU A 87 0.78 -1.73 -10.32
C LEU A 87 -0.45 -0.85 -10.37
N ALA A 88 -1.18 -0.79 -9.26
CA ALA A 88 -2.24 0.19 -9.02
C ALA A 88 -2.20 0.72 -7.59
N ASN A 89 -2.84 1.86 -7.34
CA ASN A 89 -2.94 2.43 -6.00
C ASN A 89 -4.10 3.43 -5.90
N LEU A 90 -4.53 3.71 -4.67
CA LEU A 90 -5.35 4.88 -4.37
C LEU A 90 -4.44 6.07 -3.99
N ALA A 91 -4.47 7.15 -4.77
CA ALA A 91 -3.60 8.30 -4.52
C ALA A 91 -4.06 9.15 -3.34
N PHE A 92 -3.08 9.59 -2.55
CA PHE A 92 -3.27 10.71 -1.61
C PHE A 92 -2.85 12.05 -2.22
N THR A 93 -2.21 12.03 -3.38
CA THR A 93 -1.95 13.19 -4.23
C THR A 93 -3.24 13.67 -4.88
N ASP A 94 -3.43 14.98 -5.00
CA ASP A 94 -4.56 15.57 -5.76
C ASP A 94 -4.34 15.38 -7.26
N LEU A 95 -5.02 14.41 -7.88
CA LEU A 95 -4.81 14.11 -9.30
C LEU A 95 -5.51 15.09 -10.25
N SER A 96 -6.32 16.02 -9.75
CA SER A 96 -6.98 17.02 -10.60
C SER A 96 -5.98 17.96 -11.32
N ARG A 97 -4.74 18.00 -10.82
CA ARG A 97 -3.65 18.87 -11.30
C ARG A 97 -2.65 18.15 -12.20
N MET A 98 -2.89 16.89 -12.54
CA MET A 98 -2.05 16.13 -13.47
C MET A 98 -1.91 16.86 -14.79
N ASP A 99 -0.71 16.79 -15.38
CA ASP A 99 -0.46 17.32 -16.70
C ASP A 99 -1.34 16.64 -17.78
N ASN A 100 -1.47 17.32 -18.92
CA ASN A 100 -2.26 16.80 -20.04
C ASN A 100 -1.60 15.60 -20.75
N LYS A 101 -0.37 15.23 -20.39
CA LYS A 101 0.36 14.09 -20.97
C LYS A 101 0.01 12.79 -20.26
N THR A 102 -0.32 12.87 -18.98
CA THR A 102 -0.79 11.75 -18.17
C THR A 102 -2.17 11.33 -18.67
N GLU A 103 -2.28 10.09 -19.14
CA GLU A 103 -3.55 9.54 -19.62
C GLU A 103 -4.56 9.50 -18.45
N SER A 104 -5.70 10.15 -18.63
CA SER A 104 -6.87 9.99 -17.77
C SER A 104 -7.84 8.99 -18.39
N ILE A 105 -8.18 7.94 -17.66
CA ILE A 105 -9.03 6.85 -18.12
C ILE A 105 -10.46 7.16 -17.68
N LEU A 106 -11.38 7.21 -18.65
CA LEU A 106 -12.79 7.48 -18.38
C LEU A 106 -13.46 6.23 -17.81
N LEU A 107 -14.17 6.42 -16.70
CA LEU A 107 -15.03 5.39 -16.12
C LEU A 107 -16.48 5.64 -16.54
N PRO A 108 -17.27 4.59 -16.88
CA PRO A 108 -18.67 4.74 -17.28
C PRO A 108 -19.52 5.56 -16.30
N SER A 109 -19.34 5.35 -14.99
CA SER A 109 -20.09 6.06 -13.96
C SER A 109 -19.59 7.48 -13.65
N TYR A 110 -18.45 7.90 -14.23
CA TYR A 110 -17.79 9.19 -13.94
C TYR A 110 -17.56 10.01 -15.23
N SER A 111 -18.60 10.18 -16.04
CA SER A 111 -18.51 10.90 -17.33
C SER A 111 -18.04 12.35 -17.23
N SER A 112 -18.27 13.02 -16.10
CA SER A 112 -17.91 14.41 -15.85
C SER A 112 -16.63 14.60 -15.03
N LYS A 113 -15.97 13.50 -14.63
CA LYS A 113 -14.87 13.54 -13.66
C LYS A 113 -13.81 12.49 -13.93
N LYS A 114 -12.55 12.91 -13.99
CA LYS A 114 -11.41 12.02 -14.13
C LYS A 114 -11.03 11.46 -12.77
N VAL A 115 -11.12 10.14 -12.60
CA VAL A 115 -10.85 9.47 -11.31
C VAL A 115 -9.88 8.29 -11.43
N LEU A 116 -9.36 8.02 -12.61
CA LEU A 116 -8.34 7.01 -12.86
C LEU A 116 -7.30 7.57 -13.83
N TYR A 117 -6.02 7.43 -13.49
CA TYR A 117 -4.90 7.92 -14.27
C TYR A 117 -3.82 6.84 -14.45
N ALA A 118 -3.18 6.82 -15.60
CA ALA A 118 -1.97 6.04 -15.84
C ALA A 118 -0.75 6.91 -15.50
N VAL A 119 -0.19 6.73 -14.29
CA VAL A 119 0.97 7.51 -13.84
C VAL A 119 2.27 6.84 -14.29
N HIS A 120 3.10 7.60 -14.98
CA HIS A 120 4.42 7.20 -15.47
C HIS A 120 5.55 7.98 -14.79
N ALA A 121 6.80 7.60 -15.07
CA ALA A 121 7.98 8.26 -14.50
C ALA A 121 8.10 9.75 -14.89
N ASP A 122 7.59 10.10 -16.07
CA ASP A 122 7.58 11.46 -16.63
C ASP A 122 6.27 12.23 -16.38
N SER A 123 5.29 11.60 -15.73
CA SER A 123 4.07 12.26 -15.28
C SER A 123 4.38 13.37 -14.26
N ASN A 124 3.70 14.50 -14.39
CA ASN A 124 3.85 15.63 -13.48
C ASN A 124 2.49 16.07 -12.90
N ASN A 125 2.49 16.44 -11.62
CA ASN A 125 1.33 16.96 -10.90
C ASN A 125 1.45 18.46 -10.54
N HIS A 126 2.56 19.12 -10.85
CA HIS A 126 2.87 20.50 -10.42
C HIS A 126 2.90 20.75 -8.89
N ASP A 127 2.43 19.81 -8.06
CA ASP A 127 2.41 19.88 -6.59
C ASP A 127 3.02 18.60 -5.96
N LEU A 128 4.32 18.39 -6.21
CA LEU A 128 5.02 17.13 -5.88
C LEU A 128 5.37 16.94 -4.39
N VAL A 129 4.68 17.61 -3.46
CA VAL A 129 4.94 17.47 -2.01
C VAL A 129 4.78 16.01 -1.56
N TYR A 130 3.85 15.28 -2.18
CA TYR A 130 3.62 13.86 -1.96
C TYR A 130 3.16 13.21 -3.27
N PHE A 131 3.92 12.25 -3.80
CA PHE A 131 3.52 11.46 -4.98
C PHE A 131 4.27 10.11 -5.08
N PRO A 132 4.04 9.18 -4.14
CA PRO A 132 4.78 7.92 -4.06
C PRO A 132 4.69 7.08 -5.34
N GLU A 133 3.55 7.08 -6.02
CA GLU A 133 3.32 6.33 -7.27
C GLU A 133 4.27 6.80 -8.38
N LYS A 134 4.40 8.12 -8.55
CA LYS A 134 5.30 8.70 -9.53
C LYS A 134 6.77 8.39 -9.21
N TYR A 135 7.16 8.50 -7.95
CA TYR A 135 8.53 8.19 -7.54
C TYR A 135 8.85 6.69 -7.62
N LEU A 136 7.84 5.83 -7.52
CA LEU A 136 7.98 4.41 -7.81
C LEU A 136 8.26 4.18 -9.29
N CYS A 137 7.50 4.82 -10.19
CA CYS A 137 7.76 4.75 -11.63
C CYS A 137 9.17 5.25 -11.98
N GLU A 138 9.62 6.37 -11.38
CA GLU A 138 11.00 6.83 -11.57
C GLU A 138 12.03 5.80 -11.12
N PHE A 139 11.87 5.23 -9.93
CA PHE A 139 12.78 4.22 -9.40
C PHE A 139 12.86 3.00 -10.33
N LEU A 140 11.71 2.48 -10.76
CA LEU A 140 11.65 1.30 -11.64
C LEU A 140 12.31 1.57 -13.00
N LYS A 141 12.10 2.76 -13.57
CA LYS A 141 12.71 3.16 -14.85
C LYS A 141 14.21 3.36 -14.75
N GLN A 142 14.68 4.08 -13.73
CA GLN A 142 16.10 4.41 -13.54
C GLN A 142 16.95 3.16 -13.27
N ASN A 143 16.38 2.14 -12.64
CA ASN A 143 17.07 0.88 -12.35
C ASN A 143 16.78 -0.21 -13.39
N SER A 144 16.15 0.14 -14.52
CA SER A 144 15.87 -0.77 -15.65
C SER A 144 15.05 -2.02 -15.27
N PHE A 145 14.19 -1.92 -14.25
CA PHE A 145 13.23 -2.99 -13.92
C PHE A 145 12.05 -3.02 -14.89
N ASP A 146 11.71 -1.85 -15.45
CA ASP A 146 10.68 -1.65 -16.45
C ASP A 146 11.08 -0.45 -17.33
N GLU A 147 10.97 -0.60 -18.65
CA GLU A 147 11.27 0.49 -19.59
C GLU A 147 10.20 1.58 -19.55
N ASN A 148 8.95 1.20 -19.28
CA ASN A 148 7.81 2.10 -19.21
C ASN A 148 6.90 1.77 -18.02
N PRO A 149 7.40 1.95 -16.77
CA PRO A 149 6.62 1.63 -15.59
C PRO A 149 5.37 2.48 -15.52
N ILE A 150 4.29 1.84 -15.08
CA ILE A 150 2.98 2.43 -14.92
C ILE A 150 2.43 2.04 -13.54
N VAL A 151 1.91 3.03 -12.83
CA VAL A 151 1.04 2.82 -11.67
C VAL A 151 -0.33 3.40 -12.03
N TYR A 152 -1.34 2.54 -12.06
CA TYR A 152 -2.72 2.96 -12.23
C TYR A 152 -3.23 3.56 -10.94
N THR A 153 -3.53 4.86 -10.98
CA THR A 153 -3.77 5.63 -9.76
C THR A 153 -5.21 6.12 -9.74
N PHE A 154 -5.96 5.66 -8.74
CA PHE A 154 -7.31 6.11 -8.48
C PHE A 154 -7.29 7.41 -7.68
N ASP A 155 -8.12 8.37 -8.08
CA ASP A 155 -8.33 9.60 -7.31
C ASP A 155 -9.21 9.31 -6.09
N ARG A 156 -8.81 9.84 -4.93
CA ARG A 156 -9.51 9.69 -3.65
C ARG A 156 -10.96 10.15 -3.63
N SER A 157 -11.37 10.92 -4.63
CA SER A 157 -12.74 11.41 -4.74
C SER A 157 -13.68 10.45 -5.51
N THR A 158 -13.21 9.24 -5.82
CA THR A 158 -14.00 8.10 -6.28
C THR A 158 -14.69 7.36 -5.12
N GLY A 159 -15.53 6.37 -5.44
CA GLY A 159 -16.15 5.43 -4.49
C GLY A 159 -16.01 3.97 -4.96
N VAL A 160 -16.70 3.04 -4.29
CA VAL A 160 -16.63 1.59 -4.61
C VAL A 160 -16.96 1.32 -6.08
N VAL A 161 -17.94 2.02 -6.65
CA VAL A 161 -18.31 1.87 -8.07
C VAL A 161 -17.13 2.21 -8.98
N GLY A 162 -16.42 3.30 -8.71
CA GLY A 162 -15.30 3.73 -9.57
C GLY A 162 -14.06 2.87 -9.40
N ILE A 163 -13.80 2.38 -8.18
CA ILE A 163 -12.77 1.37 -7.95
C ILE A 163 -13.06 0.10 -8.77
N THR A 164 -14.30 -0.38 -8.73
CA THR A 164 -14.72 -1.58 -9.48
C THR A 164 -14.52 -1.40 -10.98
N GLU A 165 -15.10 -0.35 -11.55
CA GLU A 165 -15.01 -0.06 -13.00
C GLU A 165 -13.56 0.12 -13.46
N GLY A 166 -12.74 0.83 -12.68
CA GLY A 166 -11.35 1.06 -13.04
C GLY A 166 -10.52 -0.22 -12.99
N TYR A 167 -10.73 -1.09 -11.99
CA TYR A 167 -10.05 -2.40 -11.99
C TYR A 167 -10.49 -3.26 -13.16
N GLU A 168 -11.78 -3.29 -13.52
CA GLU A 168 -12.25 -4.04 -14.70
C GLU A 168 -11.58 -3.54 -15.99
N ILE A 169 -11.42 -2.23 -16.16
CA ILE A 169 -10.70 -1.65 -17.31
C ILE A 169 -9.23 -2.06 -17.31
N ILE A 170 -8.54 -1.97 -16.16
CA ILE A 170 -7.13 -2.36 -16.04
C ILE A 170 -6.96 -3.85 -16.36
N ILE A 171 -7.85 -4.70 -15.82
CA ILE A 171 -7.85 -6.14 -16.04
C ILE A 171 -7.97 -6.46 -17.52
N GLN A 172 -8.96 -5.87 -18.20
CA GLN A 172 -9.18 -6.09 -19.63
C GLN A 172 -8.02 -5.56 -20.48
N ARG A 173 -7.47 -4.38 -20.13
CA ARG A 173 -6.38 -3.73 -20.86
C ARG A 173 -5.11 -4.59 -20.90
N HIS A 174 -4.80 -5.30 -19.81
CA HIS A 174 -3.56 -6.07 -19.66
C HIS A 174 -3.77 -7.58 -19.64
N GLY A 175 -5.00 -8.06 -19.76
CA GLY A 175 -5.34 -9.48 -19.63
C GLY A 175 -4.94 -10.04 -18.27
N ILE A 176 -5.20 -9.29 -17.19
CA ILE A 176 -4.85 -9.68 -15.81
C ILE A 176 -5.58 -10.97 -15.43
N ASP A 177 -4.83 -11.94 -14.92
CA ASP A 177 -5.34 -13.25 -14.48
C ASP A 177 -5.13 -13.51 -12.98
N LEU A 178 -4.59 -12.52 -12.25
CA LEU A 178 -4.53 -12.47 -10.78
C LEU A 178 -4.48 -11.03 -10.29
N LEU A 179 -5.33 -10.67 -9.32
CA LEU A 179 -5.30 -9.39 -8.62
C LEU A 179 -4.95 -9.61 -7.15
N ILE A 180 -3.94 -8.91 -6.66
CA ILE A 180 -3.47 -8.93 -5.28
C ILE A 180 -3.61 -7.52 -4.69
N LEU A 181 -4.52 -7.35 -3.74
CA LEU A 181 -4.54 -6.17 -2.86
C LEU A 181 -3.46 -6.31 -1.80
N VAL A 182 -2.80 -5.19 -1.46
CA VAL A 182 -1.76 -5.14 -0.43
C VAL A 182 -2.00 -3.96 0.50
N ASP A 183 -2.20 -4.26 1.77
CA ASP A 183 -2.29 -3.28 2.86
C ASP A 183 -0.96 -3.19 3.62
N GLY A 184 -0.49 -1.95 3.79
CA GLY A 184 0.62 -1.59 4.66
C GLY A 184 0.15 -1.43 6.12
N GLY A 185 -0.33 -2.51 6.70
CA GLY A 185 -1.03 -2.50 7.96
C GLY A 185 -1.74 -3.81 8.21
N ASN A 186 -2.71 -3.79 9.12
CA ASN A 186 -3.60 -4.92 9.35
C ASN A 186 -5.01 -4.48 9.77
N ASP A 187 -5.37 -3.23 9.55
CA ASP A 187 -6.68 -2.66 9.85
C ASP A 187 -7.73 -2.97 8.77
N SER A 188 -7.30 -3.33 7.56
CA SER A 188 -8.14 -3.95 6.53
C SER A 188 -8.88 -5.23 6.96
N LEU A 189 -8.45 -5.85 8.07
CA LEU A 189 -9.09 -7.02 8.68
C LEU A 189 -10.18 -6.65 9.70
N MET A 190 -10.41 -5.37 9.99
CA MET A 190 -11.45 -4.94 10.91
C MET A 190 -12.83 -5.02 10.25
N ARG A 191 -13.80 -5.64 10.95
CA ARG A 191 -15.12 -6.01 10.41
C ARG A 191 -16.14 -4.87 10.49
N GLY A 192 -15.91 -3.89 11.35
CA GLY A 192 -16.73 -2.70 11.53
C GLY A 192 -17.43 -2.61 12.88
N ASN A 193 -17.45 -3.68 13.68
CA ASN A 193 -18.05 -3.68 15.02
C ASN A 193 -17.03 -3.56 16.17
N GLU A 194 -15.74 -3.46 15.84
CA GLU A 194 -14.67 -3.18 16.79
C GLU A 194 -14.76 -1.75 17.34
N GLU A 195 -14.21 -1.56 18.55
CA GLU A 195 -14.16 -0.26 19.24
C GLU A 195 -13.49 0.81 18.37
N GLN A 196 -12.36 0.46 17.75
CA GLN A 196 -11.66 1.28 16.74
C GLN A 196 -11.37 0.42 15.52
N LEU A 197 -11.28 1.07 14.35
CA LEU A 197 -11.15 0.40 13.05
C LEU A 197 -9.85 0.71 12.32
N GLY A 198 -8.99 1.57 12.84
CA GLY A 198 -7.87 2.10 12.07
C GLY A 198 -8.29 3.20 11.10
N SER A 199 -7.86 3.07 9.84
CA SER A 199 -8.15 3.91 8.68
C SER A 199 -9.05 3.19 7.66
N PRO A 200 -10.28 2.78 8.04
CA PRO A 200 -11.04 1.79 7.28
C PRO A 200 -11.55 2.26 5.90
N HIS A 201 -11.58 3.55 5.61
CA HIS A 201 -12.33 4.07 4.45
C HIS A 201 -11.72 3.62 3.14
N GLU A 202 -10.42 3.83 2.98
CA GLU A 202 -9.67 3.46 1.79
C GLU A 202 -9.64 1.93 1.61
N ASP A 203 -9.33 1.18 2.66
CA ASP A 203 -9.27 -0.28 2.61
C ASP A 203 -10.60 -0.92 2.25
N CYS A 204 -11.67 -0.51 2.94
CA CYS A 204 -12.99 -1.09 2.71
C CYS A 204 -13.49 -0.76 1.30
N MET A 205 -13.12 0.41 0.76
CA MET A 205 -13.47 0.81 -0.60
C MET A 205 -12.73 -0.06 -1.63
N SER A 206 -11.43 -0.29 -1.45
CA SER A 206 -10.63 -1.18 -2.30
C SER A 206 -11.11 -2.63 -2.23
N ILE A 207 -11.33 -3.16 -1.04
CA ILE A 207 -11.85 -4.53 -0.83
C ILE A 207 -13.22 -4.69 -1.46
N ALA A 208 -14.16 -3.77 -1.20
CA ALA A 208 -15.50 -3.83 -1.76
C ALA A 208 -15.48 -3.71 -3.29
N GLY A 209 -14.61 -2.86 -3.84
CA GLY A 209 -14.48 -2.68 -5.28
C GLY A 209 -13.94 -3.92 -5.98
N VAL A 210 -12.86 -4.53 -5.45
CA VAL A 210 -12.34 -5.79 -5.99
C VAL A 210 -13.32 -6.94 -5.81
N TYR A 211 -14.06 -6.97 -4.69
CA TYR A 211 -15.12 -7.96 -4.49
C TYR A 211 -16.25 -7.82 -5.50
N ALA A 212 -16.59 -6.58 -5.90
CA ALA A 212 -17.68 -6.29 -6.83
C ALA A 212 -17.34 -6.50 -8.31
N ILE A 213 -16.07 -6.71 -8.67
CA ILE A 213 -15.65 -7.05 -10.04
C ILE A 213 -16.50 -8.24 -10.54
N SER A 214 -16.90 -8.22 -11.81
CA SER A 214 -17.64 -9.30 -12.43
C SER A 214 -16.83 -10.60 -12.48
N GLU A 215 -17.46 -11.74 -12.15
CA GLU A 215 -16.85 -13.09 -12.27
C GLU A 215 -16.41 -13.41 -13.70
N ASN A 216 -17.05 -12.79 -14.71
CA ASN A 216 -16.67 -12.94 -16.11
C ASN A 216 -15.43 -12.11 -16.49
N VAL A 217 -15.06 -11.12 -15.68
CA VAL A 217 -13.87 -10.29 -15.90
C VAL A 217 -12.66 -10.88 -15.19
N LEU A 218 -12.82 -11.28 -13.92
CA LEU A 218 -11.79 -11.97 -13.16
C LEU A 218 -12.44 -12.91 -12.14
N PRO A 219 -12.21 -14.23 -12.20
CA PRO A 219 -12.80 -15.16 -11.24
C PRO A 219 -12.45 -14.82 -9.79
N MET A 220 -13.37 -15.04 -8.86
CA MET A 220 -13.21 -14.67 -7.44
C MET A 220 -12.02 -15.36 -6.74
N ASP A 221 -11.64 -16.56 -7.16
CA ASP A 221 -10.45 -17.27 -6.64
C ASP A 221 -9.13 -16.62 -7.09
N LYS A 222 -9.18 -15.73 -8.08
CA LYS A 222 -8.06 -14.91 -8.59
C LYS A 222 -7.99 -13.53 -7.94
N ARG A 223 -8.71 -13.31 -6.84
CA ARG A 223 -8.73 -12.05 -6.09
C ARG A 223 -8.22 -12.27 -4.68
N ILE A 224 -7.03 -11.76 -4.41
CA ILE A 224 -6.28 -12.01 -3.19
C ILE A 224 -6.13 -10.70 -2.41
N MET A 225 -6.25 -10.80 -1.10
CA MET A 225 -5.91 -9.75 -0.17
C MET A 225 -4.69 -10.16 0.62
N THR A 226 -3.72 -9.27 0.72
CA THR A 226 -2.55 -9.43 1.57
C THR A 226 -2.37 -8.23 2.46
N CYS A 227 -1.82 -8.44 3.65
CA CYS A 227 -1.40 -7.35 4.51
C CYS A 227 -0.05 -7.67 5.15
N ILE A 228 0.76 -6.64 5.39
CA ILE A 228 2.11 -6.71 5.98
C ILE A 228 2.31 -5.49 6.89
N GLY A 229 3.15 -5.59 7.92
CA GLY A 229 3.32 -4.51 8.90
C GLY A 229 2.49 -4.69 10.16
N PHE A 230 2.16 -5.94 10.52
CA PHE A 230 1.37 -6.28 11.72
C PHE A 230 1.73 -5.45 12.96
N GLY A 231 0.71 -4.75 13.49
CA GLY A 231 0.80 -3.93 14.69
C GLY A 231 1.15 -2.46 14.44
N VAL A 232 1.45 -2.05 13.21
CA VAL A 232 1.73 -0.63 12.90
C VAL A 232 0.51 0.26 13.16
N ASP A 233 -0.69 -0.27 12.96
CA ASP A 233 -1.95 0.46 13.15
C ASP A 233 -2.40 0.57 14.61
N HIS A 234 -1.57 0.14 15.56
CA HIS A 234 -1.83 0.34 16.98
C HIS A 234 -2.13 1.81 17.31
N PHE A 235 -1.47 2.75 16.63
CA PHE A 235 -1.71 4.19 16.78
C PHE A 235 -3.09 4.64 16.29
N HIS A 236 -3.71 3.89 15.39
CA HIS A 236 -5.06 4.10 14.90
C HIS A 236 -6.09 3.25 15.66
N GLY A 237 -5.69 2.68 16.81
CA GLY A 237 -6.56 1.94 17.72
C GLY A 237 -6.80 0.48 17.32
N VAL A 238 -6.06 -0.05 16.35
CA VAL A 238 -6.20 -1.45 15.96
C VAL A 238 -5.50 -2.35 16.97
N HIS A 239 -6.22 -3.35 17.46
CA HIS A 239 -5.73 -4.27 18.47
C HIS A 239 -5.44 -5.66 17.87
N SER A 240 -4.28 -6.20 18.18
CA SER A 240 -3.82 -7.52 17.72
C SER A 240 -4.79 -8.66 18.06
N SER A 241 -5.41 -8.66 19.24
CA SER A 241 -6.39 -9.70 19.61
C SER A 241 -7.60 -9.71 18.68
N LEU A 242 -8.12 -8.54 18.30
CA LEU A 242 -9.24 -8.44 17.36
C LEU A 242 -8.85 -8.89 15.96
N PHE A 243 -7.63 -8.58 15.52
CA PHE A 243 -7.09 -9.11 14.26
C PHE A 243 -7.02 -10.64 14.27
N PHE A 244 -6.51 -11.26 15.34
CA PHE A 244 -6.43 -12.71 15.45
C PHE A 244 -7.80 -13.37 15.54
N GLU A 245 -8.76 -12.76 16.25
CA GLU A 245 -10.15 -13.20 16.27
C GLU A 245 -10.79 -13.15 14.87
N ASN A 246 -10.52 -12.09 14.09
CA ASN A 246 -11.04 -11.94 12.74
C ASN A 246 -10.43 -12.97 11.79
N THR A 247 -9.11 -13.15 11.87
CA THR A 247 -8.38 -14.20 11.15
C THR A 247 -8.93 -15.59 11.47
N SER A 248 -9.16 -15.90 12.76
CA SER A 248 -9.75 -17.16 13.20
C SER A 248 -11.18 -17.34 12.68
N SER A 249 -11.95 -16.26 12.63
CA SER A 249 -13.29 -16.26 12.03
C SER A 249 -13.23 -16.49 10.51
N ILE A 250 -12.18 -16.00 9.81
CA ILE A 250 -11.97 -16.30 8.39
C ILE A 250 -11.77 -17.80 8.21
N ILE A 251 -10.80 -18.36 8.95
CA ILE A 251 -10.40 -19.77 8.86
C ILE A 251 -11.60 -20.70 9.11
N SER A 252 -12.41 -20.40 10.13
CA SER A 252 -13.52 -21.26 10.52
C SER A 252 -14.76 -21.14 9.62
N GLN A 253 -15.01 -19.99 9.00
CA GLN A 253 -16.26 -19.72 8.28
C GLN A 253 -16.11 -19.78 6.76
N TYR A 254 -14.90 -19.61 6.22
CA TYR A 254 -14.67 -19.49 4.78
C TYR A 254 -13.59 -20.48 4.34
N ASP A 255 -14.02 -21.56 3.68
CA ASP A 255 -13.10 -22.51 3.08
C ASP A 255 -12.16 -21.82 2.07
N GLY A 256 -10.87 -22.09 2.18
CA GLY A 256 -9.82 -21.40 1.41
C GLY A 256 -9.72 -19.88 1.66
N GLY A 257 -10.38 -19.36 2.70
CA GLY A 257 -10.45 -17.95 3.04
C GLY A 257 -9.15 -17.37 3.58
N PHE A 258 -8.47 -18.13 4.45
CA PHE A 258 -7.08 -17.88 4.85
C PHE A 258 -6.17 -18.78 4.04
N LYS A 259 -5.21 -18.17 3.35
CA LYS A 259 -4.28 -18.88 2.47
C LYS A 259 -2.93 -19.13 3.13
N GLY A 260 -2.66 -18.52 4.28
CA GLY A 260 -1.42 -18.69 5.04
C GLY A 260 -0.72 -17.38 5.33
N ALA A 261 0.44 -17.49 5.96
CA ALA A 261 1.32 -16.37 6.25
C ALA A 261 2.77 -16.77 5.99
N PHE A 262 3.62 -15.81 5.62
CA PHE A 262 5.05 -16.04 5.39
C PHE A 262 5.87 -14.78 5.67
N SER A 263 7.12 -14.97 6.07
CA SER A 263 8.04 -13.87 6.35
C SER A 263 8.83 -13.46 5.11
N VAL A 264 9.07 -12.15 4.96
CA VAL A 264 10.12 -11.61 4.11
C VAL A 264 11.43 -11.64 4.90
N LEU A 265 12.49 -12.21 4.34
CA LEU A 265 13.79 -12.32 5.00
C LEU A 265 14.75 -11.22 4.56
N LYS A 266 15.65 -10.83 5.47
CA LYS A 266 16.62 -9.74 5.26
C LYS A 266 17.57 -10.01 4.10
N GLU A 267 17.90 -11.28 3.87
CA GLU A 267 18.84 -11.72 2.85
C GLU A 267 18.22 -11.78 1.45
N TRP A 268 16.89 -11.69 1.35
CA TRP A 268 16.20 -11.79 0.06
C TRP A 268 16.40 -10.55 -0.78
N ASN A 269 16.70 -10.75 -2.05
CA ASN A 269 16.84 -9.67 -3.03
C ASN A 269 15.55 -8.84 -3.14
N CYS A 270 14.37 -9.47 -3.04
CA CYS A 270 13.10 -8.74 -3.07
C CYS A 270 12.97 -7.72 -1.92
N PHE A 271 13.53 -8.02 -0.74
CA PHE A 271 13.58 -7.08 0.38
C PHE A 271 14.56 -5.94 0.14
N VAL A 272 15.76 -6.26 -0.34
CA VAL A 272 16.79 -5.26 -0.66
C VAL A 272 16.24 -4.23 -1.66
N LEU A 273 15.56 -4.70 -2.71
CA LEU A 273 14.96 -3.84 -3.73
C LEU A 273 13.77 -3.02 -3.19
N PHE A 274 12.92 -3.61 -2.34
CA PHE A 274 11.87 -2.88 -1.64
C PHE A 274 12.45 -1.72 -0.80
N LYS A 275 13.48 -1.98 -0.01
CA LYS A 275 14.16 -0.95 0.78
C LYS A 275 14.73 0.15 -0.11
N GLN A 276 15.41 -0.20 -1.21
CA GLN A 276 15.95 0.78 -2.15
C GLN A 276 14.87 1.66 -2.80
N ALA A 277 13.71 1.09 -3.14
CA ALA A 277 12.57 1.85 -3.66
C ALA A 277 12.04 2.84 -2.61
N CYS A 278 11.89 2.40 -1.35
CA CYS A 278 11.53 3.28 -0.24
C CYS A 278 12.56 4.40 -0.05
N ASP A 279 13.85 4.09 0.00
CA ASP A 279 14.92 5.07 0.14
C ASP A 279 14.90 6.11 -0.98
N TYR A 280 14.62 5.69 -2.22
CA TYR A 280 14.46 6.61 -3.35
C TYR A 280 13.29 7.57 -3.13
N ALA A 281 12.12 7.03 -2.78
CA ALA A 281 10.92 7.83 -2.54
C ALA A 281 11.08 8.78 -1.35
N PHE A 282 11.73 8.34 -0.26
CA PHE A 282 11.95 9.13 0.94
C PHE A 282 12.90 10.30 0.68
N LYS A 283 13.94 10.11 -0.14
CA LYS A 283 14.81 11.21 -0.58
C LYS A 283 14.07 12.27 -1.40
N LYS A 284 13.06 11.86 -2.19
CA LYS A 284 12.22 12.77 -2.97
C LYS A 284 11.14 13.45 -2.13
N MET A 285 10.74 12.84 -1.02
CA MET A 285 9.69 13.30 -0.11
C MET A 285 10.16 13.29 1.35
N PRO A 286 11.20 14.06 1.73
CA PRO A 286 11.88 13.92 3.02
C PRO A 286 10.99 14.19 4.24
N HIS A 287 9.93 14.98 4.09
CA HIS A 287 8.97 15.26 5.15
C HIS A 287 7.80 14.27 5.22
N ASN A 288 7.70 13.35 4.26
CA ASN A 288 6.58 12.43 4.10
C ASN A 288 7.02 10.96 3.94
N ALA A 289 8.22 10.60 4.42
CA ALA A 289 8.69 9.22 4.44
C ALA A 289 7.70 8.30 5.18
N SER A 290 7.36 7.15 4.60
CA SER A 290 6.29 6.27 5.09
C SER A 290 6.61 5.69 6.47
N ILE A 291 5.76 5.95 7.47
CA ILE A 291 5.89 5.35 8.81
C ILE A 291 5.75 3.82 8.72
N VAL A 292 4.80 3.36 7.91
CA VAL A 292 4.54 1.94 7.69
C VAL A 292 5.74 1.24 7.08
N SER A 293 6.18 1.69 5.90
CA SER A 293 7.25 1.02 5.18
C SER A 293 8.56 1.06 5.97
N SER A 294 8.85 2.17 6.66
CA SER A 294 10.01 2.28 7.56
C SER A 294 9.93 1.31 8.74
N SER A 295 8.73 1.08 9.30
CA SER A 295 8.52 0.13 10.40
C SER A 295 8.70 -1.32 9.93
N ILE A 296 8.19 -1.65 8.74
CA ILE A 296 8.39 -2.97 8.10
C ILE A 296 9.89 -3.21 7.84
N ILE A 297 10.58 -2.24 7.25
CA ILE A 297 12.03 -2.32 6.99
C ILE A 297 12.79 -2.53 8.30
N ALA A 298 12.52 -1.71 9.32
CA ALA A 298 13.20 -1.82 10.60
C ALA A 298 13.00 -3.20 11.26
N ALA A 299 11.78 -3.74 11.20
CA ALA A 299 11.49 -5.08 11.71
C ALA A 299 12.27 -6.17 10.98
N ILE A 300 12.28 -6.15 9.64
CA ILE A 300 13.03 -7.13 8.82
C ILE A 300 14.55 -7.01 9.06
N GLU A 301 15.04 -5.80 9.34
CA GLU A 301 16.46 -5.59 9.66
C GLU A 301 16.87 -6.09 11.06
N GLY A 302 15.89 -6.43 11.91
CA GLY A 302 16.08 -7.00 13.24
C GLY A 302 15.88 -6.01 14.40
N HIS A 303 15.33 -4.81 14.14
CA HIS A 303 15.00 -3.87 15.21
C HIS A 303 13.73 -4.31 15.96
N TYR A 304 13.59 -3.85 17.22
CA TYR A 304 12.48 -4.23 18.10
C TYR A 304 12.11 -3.12 19.09
N GLY A 305 10.84 -3.09 19.50
CA GLY A 305 10.29 -2.18 20.50
C GLY A 305 10.18 -0.75 20.00
N ASN A 306 10.49 0.22 20.88
CA ASN A 306 10.43 1.65 20.59
C ASN A 306 11.65 2.14 19.78
N TYR A 307 11.94 1.48 18.68
CA TYR A 307 12.97 1.89 17.73
C TYR A 307 12.38 2.91 16.74
N HIS A 308 13.04 4.06 16.57
CA HIS A 308 12.61 5.13 15.67
C HIS A 308 13.51 5.18 14.43
N PRO A 309 13.05 4.75 13.25
CA PRO A 309 13.83 4.80 12.03
C PRO A 309 14.25 6.25 11.70
N PRO A 310 15.51 6.48 11.27
CA PRO A 310 16.04 7.82 11.04
C PRO A 310 15.20 8.70 10.11
N GLU A 311 14.69 8.12 9.03
CA GLU A 311 13.90 8.76 7.96
C GLU A 311 12.53 9.29 8.43
N ILE A 312 11.99 8.74 9.53
CA ILE A 312 10.71 9.17 10.09
C ILE A 312 10.85 9.77 11.50
N LYS A 313 12.07 9.90 12.02
CA LYS A 313 12.33 10.26 13.42
C LYS A 313 11.59 11.52 13.85
N ASP A 314 11.57 12.57 13.03
CA ASP A 314 10.85 13.81 13.33
C ASP A 314 9.33 13.64 13.31
N ARG A 315 8.81 12.76 12.46
CA ARG A 315 7.37 12.46 12.36
C ARG A 315 6.86 11.67 13.56
N VAL A 316 7.72 10.90 14.21
CA VAL A 316 7.36 9.97 15.31
C VAL A 316 7.99 10.32 16.66
N LYS A 317 8.66 11.46 16.79
CA LYS A 317 9.46 11.85 17.98
C LYS A 317 8.72 11.84 19.32
N TYR A 318 7.39 11.91 19.31
CA TYR A 318 6.56 11.89 20.52
C TYR A 318 5.71 10.61 20.66
N SER A 319 5.95 9.64 19.78
CA SER A 319 5.22 8.37 19.71
C SER A 319 6.06 7.22 20.25
N THR A 320 5.42 6.25 20.89
CA THR A 320 6.07 4.98 21.26
C THR A 320 5.81 3.95 20.16
N LEU A 321 6.82 3.65 19.34
CA LEU A 321 6.70 2.63 18.29
C LEU A 321 6.77 1.22 18.91
N TYR A 322 6.18 0.25 18.21
CA TYR A 322 6.13 -1.16 18.61
C TYR A 322 6.68 -2.05 17.50
N ILE A 323 7.91 -1.75 17.07
CA ILE A 323 8.59 -2.54 16.04
C ILE A 323 8.69 -3.98 16.50
N ASN A 324 8.23 -4.92 15.68
CA ASN A 324 8.18 -6.33 16.05
C ASN A 324 8.41 -7.25 14.82
N PRO A 325 8.91 -8.49 15.01
CA PRO A 325 9.23 -9.37 13.89
C PRO A 325 8.05 -9.75 12.99
N MET A 326 6.80 -9.66 13.48
CA MET A 326 5.62 -9.99 12.67
C MET A 326 5.31 -8.89 11.64
N MET A 327 5.88 -7.69 11.77
CA MET A 327 5.75 -6.64 10.75
C MET A 327 6.33 -7.05 9.40
N GLY A 328 7.32 -7.96 9.37
CA GLY A 328 7.88 -8.51 8.14
C GLY A 328 7.11 -9.69 7.56
N MET A 329 5.94 -10.03 8.11
CA MET A 329 5.12 -11.17 7.66
C MET A 329 3.95 -10.69 6.81
N TYR A 330 3.81 -11.30 5.63
CA TYR A 330 2.56 -11.23 4.88
C TYR A 330 1.53 -12.20 5.45
N TRP A 331 0.29 -11.73 5.53
CA TRP A 331 -0.89 -12.54 5.78
C TRP A 331 -1.75 -12.57 4.52
N VAL A 332 -2.15 -13.75 4.06
CA VAL A 332 -2.77 -13.94 2.75
C VAL A 332 -4.19 -14.46 2.90
N TYR A 333 -5.13 -13.80 2.25
CA TYR A 333 -6.56 -14.09 2.31
C TYR A 333 -7.20 -14.06 0.92
N SER A 334 -8.33 -14.75 0.76
CA SER A 334 -9.22 -14.46 -0.38
C SER A 334 -9.96 -13.14 -0.14
N VAL A 335 -10.13 -12.31 -1.18
CA VAL A 335 -10.94 -11.08 -1.08
C VAL A 335 -12.38 -11.42 -0.68
N LYS A 336 -12.93 -12.54 -1.19
CA LYS A 336 -14.27 -13.03 -0.83
C LYS A 336 -14.46 -13.17 0.68
N ALA A 337 -13.50 -13.77 1.38
CA ALA A 337 -13.63 -13.97 2.82
C ALA A 337 -13.60 -12.64 3.55
N ILE A 338 -12.69 -11.72 3.21
CA ILE A 338 -12.58 -10.40 3.84
C ILE A 338 -13.85 -9.58 3.61
N ALA A 339 -14.30 -9.48 2.35
CA ALA A 339 -15.49 -8.70 1.99
C ALA A 339 -16.75 -9.20 2.69
N ASN A 340 -16.95 -10.52 2.81
CA ASN A 340 -18.10 -11.09 3.53
C ASN A 340 -18.02 -10.90 5.05
N GLN A 341 -16.85 -10.55 5.58
CA GLN A 341 -16.69 -10.15 6.98
C GLN A 341 -16.94 -8.67 7.24
N LEU A 342 -16.90 -7.82 6.21
CA LEU A 342 -17.24 -6.40 6.33
C LEU A 342 -18.73 -6.24 6.59
N MET A 343 -19.08 -6.02 7.86
CA MET A 343 -20.47 -5.97 8.31
C MET A 343 -21.26 -4.77 7.76
N TYR A 344 -20.55 -3.80 7.20
CA TYR A 344 -21.09 -2.59 6.58
C TYR A 344 -21.00 -2.60 5.05
N LEU A 345 -20.62 -3.72 4.41
CA LEU A 345 -20.47 -3.80 2.96
C LEU A 345 -21.74 -3.33 2.22
N SER A 346 -22.92 -3.74 2.68
CA SER A 346 -24.20 -3.33 2.08
C SER A 346 -24.48 -1.82 2.18
N PHE A 347 -23.82 -1.11 3.08
CA PHE A 347 -23.98 0.34 3.25
C PHE A 347 -23.06 1.15 2.33
N ILE A 348 -22.00 0.54 1.77
CA ILE A 348 -20.96 1.25 1.01
C ILE A 348 -20.83 0.76 -0.44
N LYS A 349 -21.33 -0.44 -0.76
CA LYS A 349 -21.08 -1.11 -2.04
C LYS A 349 -21.48 -0.31 -3.29
N ASP A 350 -22.48 0.56 -3.16
CA ASP A 350 -23.01 1.37 -4.27
C ASP A 350 -22.48 2.81 -4.25
N SER A 351 -21.47 3.09 -3.42
CA SER A 351 -20.92 4.44 -3.26
C SER A 351 -20.16 4.93 -4.50
N GLN A 352 -20.37 6.19 -4.86
CA GLN A 352 -19.68 6.90 -5.94
C GLN A 352 -18.66 7.94 -5.42
N SER A 353 -18.50 8.04 -4.11
CA SER A 353 -17.50 8.91 -3.51
C SER A 353 -17.04 8.39 -2.14
N MET A 354 -15.84 8.79 -1.74
CA MET A 354 -15.31 8.56 -0.39
C MET A 354 -16.23 9.12 0.71
N MET A 355 -16.94 10.22 0.41
CA MET A 355 -17.93 10.79 1.33
C MET A 355 -19.10 9.83 1.56
N GLU A 356 -19.59 9.17 0.51
CA GLU A 356 -20.64 8.16 0.62
C GLU A 356 -20.16 6.90 1.36
N VAL A 357 -18.90 6.48 1.16
CA VAL A 357 -18.28 5.40 1.94
C VAL A 357 -18.29 5.76 3.43
N ALA A 358 -17.80 6.96 3.78
CA ALA A 358 -17.78 7.45 5.16
C ALA A 358 -19.19 7.57 5.77
N ASP A 359 -20.16 8.02 4.98
CA ASP A 359 -21.56 8.10 5.40
C ASP A 359 -22.18 6.72 5.62
N GLY A 360 -21.89 5.75 4.74
CA GLY A 360 -22.34 4.37 4.86
C GLY A 360 -21.80 3.69 6.12
N LEU A 361 -20.48 3.80 6.34
CA LEU A 361 -19.83 3.28 7.54
C LEU A 361 -20.39 3.93 8.81
N ARG A 362 -20.57 5.26 8.81
CA ARG A 362 -21.16 5.98 9.95
C ARG A 362 -22.59 5.54 10.24
N LYS A 363 -23.43 5.39 9.20
CA LYS A 363 -24.82 4.88 9.33
C LYS A 363 -24.84 3.50 9.97
N TYR A 364 -23.99 2.59 9.50
CA TYR A 364 -23.85 1.26 10.10
C TYR A 364 -23.41 1.35 11.57
N ARG A 365 -22.33 2.07 11.86
CA ARG A 365 -21.77 2.14 13.23
C ARG A 365 -22.76 2.77 14.22
N ASN A 366 -23.55 3.76 13.81
CA ASN A 366 -24.60 4.36 14.64
C ASN A 366 -25.75 3.39 14.96
N SER A 367 -25.91 2.30 14.20
CA SER A 367 -26.91 1.26 14.47
C SER A 367 -26.45 0.23 15.52
N LEU A 368 -25.16 0.21 15.85
CA LEU A 368 -24.60 -0.75 16.80
C LEU A 368 -24.93 -0.34 18.24
N LYS A 369 -25.39 -1.33 19.03
CA LYS A 369 -25.66 -1.14 20.47
C LYS A 369 -24.39 -1.20 21.31
N THR A 370 -23.40 -1.97 20.85
CA THR A 370 -22.13 -2.22 21.55
C THR A 370 -21.02 -2.42 20.55
N PHE A 371 -19.81 -2.03 20.92
CA PHE A 371 -18.60 -2.34 20.18
C PHE A 371 -17.86 -3.52 20.81
N ARG A 372 -17.22 -4.34 19.98
CA ARG A 372 -16.35 -5.43 20.41
C ARG A 372 -15.04 -4.83 20.91
N LYS A 373 -14.74 -5.10 22.18
CA LYS A 373 -13.52 -4.63 22.85
C LYS A 373 -12.40 -5.64 22.66
N PRO A 374 -11.14 -5.17 22.61
CA PRO A 374 -9.99 -6.07 22.63
C PRO A 374 -9.97 -6.90 23.91
N SER A 375 -9.68 -8.18 23.77
CA SER A 375 -9.34 -9.06 24.87
C SER A 375 -7.83 -9.02 25.14
N PRO A 376 -7.37 -9.23 26.39
CA PRO A 376 -5.97 -9.48 26.65
C PRO A 376 -5.53 -10.69 25.82
N PHE A 377 -4.57 -10.46 24.93
CA PHE A 377 -3.84 -11.54 24.30
C PHE A 377 -2.73 -11.92 25.28
N PRO A 378 -2.53 -13.21 25.65
CA PRO A 378 -1.33 -13.58 26.38
C PRO A 378 -0.11 -13.14 25.55
N HIS A 379 1.03 -12.91 26.21
CA HIS A 379 2.33 -12.43 25.68
C HIS A 379 2.60 -10.94 25.92
#